data_AF-A0A969YPE9-F1
#
_entry.id   AF-A0A969YPE9-F1
#
_cell.length_a   1.000
_cell.length_b   1.000
_cell.length_c   1.000
_cell.angle_alpha   90.00
_cell.angle_beta   90.00
_cell.angle_gamma   90.00
#
_symmetry.space_group_name_H-M   'P 1'
#
loop_
_entity.id
_entity.type
_entity.pdbx_description
1 polymer ?
#
loop_
_entity_poly.entity_id
_entity_poly.type
_entity_poly.pdbx_seq_one_letter_code
_entity_poly.pdbx_strand_id
1 'polypeptide(L)'
;MAEYGEWNRKGATLSHVTAEAEYGVSESFIVKGIKTGKLEYQDGSVWGNPYLRILRSQLEKYIIEEHGEAYLVKVKSQAELGRIKKEISELKKRLKALEERKVHIEEALEK
;
A
#
# COMPACT_ATOMS: atom_id res chain seq x y z
N MET A 1 -9.85 -13.62 16.36
CA MET A 1 -9.30 -14.86 15.78
C MET A 1 -9.68 -14.87 14.31
N ALA A 2 -8.74 -15.19 13.44
CA ALA A 2 -8.95 -15.30 12.01
C ALA A 2 -9.92 -16.43 11.70
N GLU A 3 -10.89 -16.18 10.82
CA GLU A 3 -11.76 -17.22 10.30
C GLU A 3 -11.00 -18.15 9.34
N TYR A 4 -11.40 -19.42 9.31
CA TYR A 4 -10.73 -20.45 8.52
C TYR A 4 -10.70 -20.06 7.03
N GLY A 5 -9.49 -19.86 6.49
CA GLY A 5 -9.27 -19.48 5.09
C GLY A 5 -8.99 -17.98 4.84
N GLU A 6 -9.07 -17.10 5.86
CA GLU A 6 -8.75 -15.68 5.69
C GLU A 6 -7.32 -15.45 5.18
N TRP A 7 -6.36 -16.29 5.59
CA TRP A 7 -4.97 -16.24 5.14
C TRP A 7 -4.77 -16.56 3.65
N ASN A 8 -5.66 -17.35 3.05
CA ASN A 8 -5.56 -17.79 1.66
C ASN A 8 -6.34 -16.90 0.69
N ARG A 9 -7.13 -15.95 1.19
CA ARG A 9 -7.87 -15.01 0.35
C ARG A 9 -6.91 -14.01 -0.29
N LYS A 10 -7.00 -13.86 -1.62
CA LYS A 10 -6.16 -12.93 -2.38
C LYS A 10 -6.29 -11.51 -1.80
N GLY A 11 -5.17 -10.92 -1.40
CA GLY A 11 -5.11 -9.57 -0.83
C GLY A 11 -5.47 -9.44 0.66
N ALA A 12 -5.81 -10.53 1.34
CA ALA A 12 -6.17 -10.50 2.77
C ALA A 12 -4.94 -10.36 3.69
N THR A 13 -3.76 -10.79 3.23
CA THR A 13 -2.52 -10.68 3.98
C THR A 13 -1.63 -9.57 3.46
N LEU A 14 -0.92 -8.90 4.36
CA LEU A 14 0.04 -7.86 4.04
C LEU A 14 1.32 -8.04 4.85
N SER A 15 2.43 -7.51 4.34
CA SER A 15 3.71 -7.52 5.05
C SER A 15 3.83 -6.32 5.99
N HIS A 16 4.71 -6.36 6.99
CA HIS A 16 5.00 -5.19 7.83
C HIS A 16 5.42 -3.96 6.99
N VAL A 17 6.21 -4.13 5.93
CA VAL A 17 6.61 -3.05 5.01
C VAL A 17 5.40 -2.45 4.28
N THR A 18 4.49 -3.32 3.84
CA THR A 18 3.24 -2.89 3.20
C THR A 18 2.32 -2.19 4.19
N ALA A 19 2.28 -2.65 5.45
CA ALA A 19 1.51 -2.02 6.51
C ALA A 19 1.96 -0.58 6.75
N GLU A 20 3.28 -0.37 6.83
CA GLU A 20 3.88 0.96 7.00
C GLU A 20 3.57 1.86 5.80
N ALA A 21 3.72 1.36 4.59
CA ALA A 21 3.46 2.13 3.37
C ALA A 21 1.97 2.47 3.16
N GLU A 22 1.05 1.57 3.48
CA GLU A 22 -0.39 1.76 3.25
C GLU A 22 -1.11 2.44 4.42
N TYR A 23 -0.70 2.15 5.66
CA TYR A 23 -1.38 2.58 6.88
C TYR A 23 -0.54 3.50 7.78
N GLY A 24 0.72 3.79 7.41
CA GLY A 24 1.57 4.69 8.19
C GLY A 24 1.88 4.19 9.60
N VAL A 25 1.67 2.90 9.85
CA VAL A 25 1.91 2.27 11.15
C VAL A 25 3.36 1.80 11.25
N SER A 26 3.99 2.04 12.39
CA SER A 26 5.36 1.59 12.62
C SER A 26 5.43 0.07 12.86
N GLU A 27 6.57 -0.54 12.56
CA GLU A 27 6.84 -1.94 12.91
C GLU A 27 6.61 -2.20 14.40
N SER A 28 7.01 -1.26 15.27
CA SER A 28 6.80 -1.35 16.72
C SER A 28 5.32 -1.43 17.10
N PHE A 29 4.42 -0.76 16.37
CA PHE A 29 2.97 -0.86 16.57
C PHE A 29 2.47 -2.26 16.23
N ILE A 30 2.94 -2.84 15.12
CA ILE A 30 2.59 -4.19 14.70
C ILE A 30 3.08 -5.22 15.73
N VAL A 31 4.33 -5.10 16.17
CA VAL A 31 4.92 -5.98 17.19
C VAL A 31 4.15 -5.86 18.52
N LYS A 32 3.70 -4.66 18.90
CA LYS A 32 2.83 -4.46 20.07
C LYS A 32 1.49 -5.17 19.89
N GLY A 33 0.87 -5.08 18.73
CA GLY A 33 -0.37 -5.80 18.39
C GLY A 33 -0.20 -7.32 18.46
N ILE A 34 0.94 -7.84 18.01
CA ILE A 34 1.29 -9.27 18.11
C ILE A 34 1.47 -9.68 19.57
N LYS A 35 2.27 -8.93 20.35
CA LYS A 35 2.53 -9.21 21.78
C LYS A 35 1.27 -9.16 22.63
N THR A 36 0.31 -8.31 22.27
CA THR A 36 -0.99 -8.19 22.97
C THR A 36 -2.02 -9.21 22.50
N GLY A 37 -1.68 -10.07 21.52
CA GLY A 37 -2.60 -11.07 20.96
C GLY A 37 -3.71 -10.50 20.10
N LYS A 38 -3.63 -9.21 19.73
CA LYS A 38 -4.60 -8.54 18.85
C LYS A 38 -4.34 -8.81 17.37
N LEU A 39 -3.09 -9.10 17.01
CA LEU A 39 -2.67 -9.43 15.65
C LEU A 39 -2.10 -10.85 15.60
N GLU A 40 -2.63 -11.66 14.69
CA GLU A 40 -2.00 -12.91 14.31
C GLU A 40 -0.95 -12.65 13.23
N TYR A 41 0.17 -13.37 13.31
CA TYR A 41 1.26 -13.26 12.35
C TYR A 41 1.68 -14.63 11.85
N GLN A 42 2.20 -14.65 10.63
CA GLN A 42 2.92 -15.77 10.05
C GLN A 42 4.28 -15.29 9.57
N ASP A 43 5.30 -16.11 9.78
CA ASP A 43 6.61 -15.87 9.19
C ASP A 43 6.57 -16.19 7.69
N GLY A 44 6.91 -15.21 6.88
CA GLY A 44 7.12 -15.37 5.45
C GLY A 44 8.58 -15.14 5.09
N SER A 45 9.01 -15.68 3.96
CA SER A 45 10.31 -15.35 3.36
C SER A 45 10.14 -15.10 1.87
N VAL A 46 10.62 -13.95 1.40
CA VAL A 46 10.75 -13.65 -0.03
C VAL A 46 12.24 -13.66 -0.33
N TRP A 47 12.70 -14.64 -1.11
CA TRP A 47 14.10 -14.73 -1.56
C TRP A 47 15.12 -14.73 -0.40
N GLY A 48 14.79 -15.38 0.72
CA GLY A 48 15.65 -15.45 1.90
C GLY A 48 15.51 -14.25 2.84
N ASN A 49 14.79 -13.19 2.46
CA ASN A 49 14.51 -12.07 3.36
C ASN A 49 13.24 -12.37 4.20
N PRO A 50 13.36 -12.50 5.54
CA PRO A 50 12.21 -12.76 6.39
C PRO A 50 11.29 -11.54 6.44
N TYR A 51 9.98 -11.78 6.50
CA TYR A 51 9.00 -10.73 6.72
C TYR A 51 7.83 -11.25 7.55
N LEU A 52 7.31 -10.39 8.42
CA LEU A 52 6.07 -10.64 9.12
C LEU A 52 4.90 -10.48 8.16
N ARG A 53 4.08 -11.52 8.06
CA ARG A 53 2.82 -11.54 7.31
C ARG A 53 1.68 -11.44 8.31
N ILE A 54 0.83 -10.43 8.13
CA ILE A 54 -0.30 -10.14 9.02
C ILE A 54 -1.59 -10.00 8.23
N LEU A 55 -2.73 -10.16 8.89
CA LEU A 55 -4.05 -10.01 8.26
C LEU A 55 -4.47 -8.55 8.22
N ARG A 56 -4.90 -8.09 7.03
CA ARG A 56 -5.39 -6.72 6.81
C ARG A 56 -6.56 -6.40 7.72
N SER A 57 -7.54 -7.29 7.80
CA SER A 57 -8.74 -7.12 8.63
C SER A 57 -8.40 -6.92 10.11
N GLN A 58 -7.39 -7.65 10.62
CA GLN A 58 -6.97 -7.54 12.02
C GLN A 58 -6.20 -6.25 12.27
N LEU A 59 -5.31 -5.87 11.35
CA LEU A 59 -4.59 -4.61 11.43
C LEU A 59 -5.53 -3.41 11.42
N GLU A 60 -6.53 -3.40 10.53
CA GLU A 60 -7.50 -2.31 10.47
C GLU A 60 -8.32 -2.20 11.76
N LYS A 61 -8.78 -3.34 12.31
CA LYS A 61 -9.46 -3.36 13.62
C LYS A 61 -8.55 -2.81 14.72
N TYR A 62 -7.29 -3.24 14.76
CA TYR A 62 -6.34 -2.78 15.77
C TYR A 62 -6.05 -1.27 15.66
N ILE A 63 -5.95 -0.74 14.43
CA ILE A 63 -5.80 0.70 14.19
C ILE A 63 -7.05 1.46 14.66
N ILE A 64 -8.24 0.95 14.36
CA ILE A 64 -9.50 1.57 14.82
C ILE A 64 -9.56 1.60 16.35
N GLU A 65 -9.11 0.54 17.02
CA GLU A 65 -9.08 0.48 18.49
C GLU A 65 -8.10 1.47 19.11
N GLU A 66 -6.87 1.61 18.59
CA GLU A 66 -5.84 2.46 19.20
C GLU A 66 -5.91 3.93 18.73
N HIS A 67 -6.29 4.18 17.48
CA HIS A 67 -6.24 5.51 16.84
C HIS A 67 -7.60 6.03 16.37
N GLY A 68 -8.64 5.19 16.39
CA GLY A 68 -9.98 5.55 15.92
C GLY A 68 -10.15 5.41 14.41
N GLU A 69 -11.41 5.32 13.99
CA GLU A 69 -11.79 5.15 12.57
C GLU A 69 -11.39 6.36 11.71
N ALA A 70 -11.44 7.57 12.27
CA ALA A 70 -11.05 8.79 11.56
C ALA A 70 -9.58 8.77 11.10
N TYR A 71 -8.69 8.16 11.88
CA TYR A 71 -7.28 7.99 11.49
C TYR A 71 -7.16 7.03 10.29
N LEU A 72 -7.88 5.89 10.34
CA LEU A 72 -7.86 4.91 9.26
C LEU A 72 -8.32 5.52 7.92
N VAL A 73 -9.43 6.28 7.94
CA VAL A 73 -9.95 6.96 6.75
C VAL A 73 -8.92 7.97 6.23
N LYS A 74 -8.36 8.80 7.11
CA LYS A 74 -7.36 9.81 6.75
C LYS A 74 -6.15 9.18 6.07
N VAL A 75 -5.59 8.11 6.63
CA VAL A 75 -4.39 7.49 6.05
C VAL A 75 -4.70 6.83 4.71
N LYS A 76 -5.84 6.13 4.58
CA LYS A 76 -6.27 5.56 3.29
C LYS A 76 -6.41 6.63 2.22
N SER A 77 -7.07 7.75 2.54
CA SER A 77 -7.21 8.88 1.62
C SER A 77 -5.88 9.53 1.26
N GLN A 78 -4.93 9.62 2.19
CA GLN A 78 -3.58 10.14 1.91
C GLN A 78 -2.79 9.21 1.00
N ALA A 79 -2.85 7.89 1.24
CA ALA A 79 -2.19 6.90 0.39
C ALA A 79 -2.76 6.90 -1.04
N GLU A 80 -4.10 6.97 -1.16
CA GLU A 80 -4.78 7.08 -2.45
C GLU A 80 -4.40 8.38 -3.18
N LEU A 81 -4.39 9.52 -2.48
CA LEU A 81 -3.96 10.80 -3.04
C LEU A 81 -2.50 10.74 -3.53
N GLY A 82 -1.62 10.05 -2.80
CA GLY A 82 -0.23 9.81 -3.21
C GLY A 82 -0.13 9.01 -4.52
N ARG A 83 -0.94 7.95 -4.64
CA ARG A 83 -1.03 7.14 -5.88
C ARG A 83 -1.52 7.97 -7.06
N ILE A 84 -2.62 8.70 -6.88
CA ILE A 84 -3.18 9.58 -7.92
C ILE A 84 -2.17 10.65 -8.36
N LYS A 85 -1.47 11.29 -7.41
CA LYS A 85 -0.42 12.28 -7.74
C LYS A 85 0.70 11.68 -8.57
N LYS A 86 1.15 10.46 -8.22
CA LYS A 86 2.19 9.75 -8.97
C LYS A 86 1.71 9.44 -10.39
N GLU A 87 0.51 8.90 -10.54
CA GLU A 87 -0.09 8.58 -11.83
C GLU A 87 -0.26 9.83 -12.71
N ILE A 88 -0.75 10.95 -12.16
CA ILE A 88 -0.80 12.24 -12.85
C ILE A 88 0.59 12.65 -13.35
N SER A 89 1.62 12.49 -12.51
CA SER A 89 2.99 12.87 -12.89
C SER A 89 3.56 12.01 -14.03
N GLU A 90 3.25 10.71 -14.03
CA GLU A 90 3.68 9.76 -15.06
C GLU A 90 2.96 10.03 -16.38
N LEU A 91 1.65 10.26 -16.33
CA LEU A 91 0.84 10.63 -17.49
C LEU A 91 1.29 11.95 -18.10
N LYS A 92 1.61 12.97 -17.29
CA LYS A 92 2.15 14.24 -17.78
C LYS A 92 3.47 14.06 -18.52
N LYS A 93 4.39 13.23 -18.00
CA LYS A 93 5.65 12.92 -18.69
C LYS A 93 5.39 12.25 -20.03
N ARG A 94 4.45 11.30 -20.06
CA ARG A 94 4.08 10.59 -21.28
C ARG A 94 3.42 11.51 -22.31
N LEU A 95 2.55 12.42 -21.86
CA LEU A 95 1.93 13.44 -22.70
C LEU A 95 3.00 14.31 -23.35
N LYS A 96 3.94 14.84 -22.56
CA LYS A 96 5.03 15.68 -23.07
C LYS A 96 5.86 14.96 -24.15
N ALA A 97 6.21 13.70 -23.92
CA ALA A 97 6.97 12.91 -24.89
C ALA A 97 6.17 12.68 -26.20
N LEU A 98 4.85 12.56 -26.13
CA LEU A 98 3.99 12.44 -27.31
C LEU A 98 3.84 13.78 -28.05
N GLU A 99 3.74 14.90 -27.33
CA GLU A 99 3.71 16.24 -27.91
C GLU A 99 5.00 16.56 -28.66
N GLU A 100 6.17 16.29 -28.07
CA GLU A 100 7.47 16.45 -28.72
C GLU A 100 7.56 15.62 -30.01
N ARG A 101 7.09 14.37 -29.96
CA ARG A 101 7.07 13.48 -31.12
C ARG A 101 6.08 13.93 -32.19
N LYS A 102 4.94 14.51 -31.80
CA LYS A 102 3.95 15.09 -32.72
C LYS A 102 4.57 16.25 -33.50
N VAL A 103 5.16 17.21 -32.80
CA VAL A 103 5.81 18.39 -33.42
C VAL A 103 6.90 17.95 -34.40
N HIS A 104 7.75 17.00 -34.01
CA HIS A 104 8.79 16.49 -34.89
C HIS A 104 8.25 15.88 -36.19
N ILE A 105 7.13 15.16 -36.12
CA ILE A 105 6.49 14.57 -37.30
C ILE A 105 5.82 15.65 -38.16
N GLU A 106 5.16 16.63 -37.53
CA GLU A 106 4.53 17.76 -38.25
C GLU A 106 5.58 18.57 -39.03
N GLU A 107 6.70 18.92 -38.40
CA GLU A 107 7.84 19.60 -39.06
C GLU A 107 8.45 18.77 -40.20
N ALA A 108 8.44 17.45 -40.08
CA ALA A 108 8.93 16.55 -41.13
C ALA A 108 7.95 16.42 -42.31
N LEU A 109 6.66 16.69 -42.11
CA LEU A 109 5.63 16.67 -43.15
C LEU A 109 5.48 18.02 -43.86
N GLU A 110 5.90 19.12 -43.23
CA GLU A 110 5.89 20.47 -43.82
C GLU A 110 7.15 20.78 -44.67
N LYS A 111 8.13 19.87 -44.72
CA LYS A 111 9.30 19.91 -45.61
C LYS A 111 9.11 19.06 -46.85
#